data_AF-A0A3A8TCU6-F1
#
_entry.id   AF-A0A3A8TCU6-F1
#
_cell.length_a   1.000
_cell.length_b   1.000
_cell.length_c   1.000
_cell.angle_alpha   90.00
_cell.angle_beta   90.00
_cell.angle_gamma   90.00
#
_symmetry.space_group_name_H-M   'P 1'
#
loop_
_entity.id
_entity.type
_entity.pdbx_description
1 polymer ?
#
loop_
_entity_poly.entity_id
_entity_poly.type
_entity_poly.pdbx_seq_one_letter_code
_entity_poly.pdbx_strand_id
1 'polypeptide(L)'
;MPLDLEAFQKTRVYQRRATVAEVLEDLQALAPQSKRAPEVKPAPARSERDGMRRLGKGLLLATGVCIGALWLLPLDQRSGFFGLLLMLSFFMGLGGAMVVIASWLGAGFDSPMGASFWPATRSVEPDKEQRRLLLATLLQRFRLDLLDAGPVEVTLDLSSPLAFGKSVHQGKHGDGTREDFADPWLSLQGRFADGTHLNVSMVDQVRMLKRTKITPRKVKHQSKRTESSLIQVALRVKPERHPGLSAMEGRVRGVVQLPPGATLQQLRVAEDRMELRVLLKEGWVAQARAPEPSDLLPGKAQKASARKPDASHTVTMMLSSLHQVLNHSSSQGQPGKMRSTP
;
A
#
# COMPACT_ATOMS: atom_id res chain seq x y z
N MET A 1 -17.02 -21.44 14.67
CA MET A 1 -17.23 -22.02 13.32
C MET A 1 -15.95 -21.81 12.53
N PRO A 2 -15.51 -22.80 11.74
CA PRO A 2 -14.33 -22.66 10.89
C PRO A 2 -14.52 -21.56 9.83
N LEU A 3 -13.42 -20.97 9.38
CA LEU A 3 -13.39 -19.95 8.34
C LEU A 3 -13.92 -20.52 7.01
N ASP A 4 -15.01 -19.94 6.49
CA ASP A 4 -15.50 -20.25 5.16
C ASP A 4 -14.74 -19.41 4.12
N LEU A 5 -13.74 -20.04 3.50
CA LEU A 5 -12.90 -19.41 2.49
C LEU A 5 -13.68 -19.05 1.21
N GLU A 6 -14.73 -19.79 0.85
CA GLU A 6 -15.52 -19.51 -0.35
C GLU A 6 -16.37 -18.27 -0.16
N ALA A 7 -17.04 -18.16 0.99
CA ALA A 7 -17.77 -16.95 1.36
C ALA A 7 -16.84 -15.73 1.41
N PHE A 8 -15.66 -15.88 2.03
CA PHE A 8 -14.66 -14.82 2.08
C PHE A 8 -14.14 -14.41 0.69
N GLN A 9 -13.92 -15.34 -0.24
CA GLN A 9 -13.46 -15.00 -1.59
C GLN A 9 -14.48 -14.14 -2.35
N LYS A 10 -15.78 -14.36 -2.11
CA LYS A 10 -16.88 -13.59 -2.72
C LYS A 10 -17.00 -12.20 -2.10
N THR A 11 -17.03 -12.10 -0.77
CA THR A 11 -17.30 -10.82 -0.07
C THR A 11 -16.04 -9.98 0.17
N ARG A 12 -14.88 -10.63 0.32
CA ARG A 12 -13.62 -10.04 0.82
C ARG A 12 -13.72 -9.45 2.22
N VAL A 13 -14.78 -9.78 2.96
CA VAL A 13 -15.00 -9.34 4.34
C VAL A 13 -14.80 -10.54 5.26
N TYR A 14 -13.90 -10.40 6.21
CA TYR A 14 -13.69 -11.34 7.30
C TYR A 14 -14.34 -10.79 8.57
N GLN A 15 -15.34 -11.50 9.08
CA GLN A 15 -16.01 -11.17 10.34
C GLN A 15 -16.01 -12.39 11.24
N ARG A 16 -15.46 -12.27 12.45
CA ARG A 16 -15.35 -13.39 13.38
C ARG A 16 -15.34 -12.94 14.84
N ARG A 17 -16.01 -13.73 15.68
CA ARG A 17 -15.90 -13.68 17.13
C ARG A 17 -15.22 -14.95 17.62
N ALA A 18 -13.96 -14.85 18.03
CA ALA A 18 -13.12 -16.00 18.36
C ALA A 18 -11.97 -15.60 19.30
N THR A 19 -11.18 -16.58 19.76
CA THR A 19 -9.96 -16.29 20.52
C THR A 19 -8.89 -15.61 19.65
N VAL A 20 -7.94 -14.92 20.28
CA VAL A 20 -6.83 -14.26 19.56
C VAL A 20 -6.03 -15.27 18.72
N ALA A 21 -5.80 -16.47 19.24
CA ALA A 21 -5.06 -17.53 18.55
C ALA A 21 -5.78 -17.98 17.27
N GLU A 22 -7.09 -18.24 17.35
CA GLU A 22 -7.91 -18.61 16.19
C GLU A 22 -7.93 -17.51 15.12
N VAL A 23 -8.09 -16.24 15.52
CA VAL A 23 -8.08 -15.14 14.55
C VAL A 23 -6.71 -15.03 13.87
N LEU A 24 -5.61 -15.21 14.61
CA LEU A 24 -4.27 -15.19 14.01
C LEU A 24 -4.06 -16.35 13.02
N GLU A 25 -4.59 -17.54 13.33
CA GLU A 25 -4.57 -18.70 12.43
C GLU A 25 -5.38 -18.43 11.15
N ASP A 26 -6.59 -17.90 11.29
CA ASP A 26 -7.42 -17.51 10.14
C ASP A 26 -6.70 -16.45 9.28
N LEU A 27 -6.09 -15.44 9.89
CA LEU A 27 -5.33 -14.41 9.16
C LEU A 27 -4.09 -14.99 8.45
N GLN A 28 -3.51 -16.08 8.94
CA GLN A 28 -2.47 -16.81 8.22
C GLN A 28 -3.05 -17.58 7.03
N ALA A 29 -4.20 -18.23 7.20
CA ALA A 29 -4.91 -18.91 6.12
C ALA A 29 -5.38 -17.95 5.01
N LEU A 30 -5.71 -16.70 5.38
CA LEU A 30 -6.06 -15.61 4.46
C LEU A 30 -4.84 -14.97 3.78
N ALA A 31 -3.62 -15.28 4.21
CA ALA A 31 -2.44 -14.78 3.53
C ALA A 31 -2.49 -15.23 2.06
N PRO A 32 -2.13 -14.36 1.09
CA PRO A 32 -1.99 -14.82 -0.27
C PRO A 32 -0.99 -15.97 -0.24
N GLN A 33 -1.46 -17.19 -0.51
CA GLN A 33 -0.56 -18.31 -0.69
C GLN A 33 0.38 -17.86 -1.77
N SER A 34 1.64 -17.65 -1.39
CA SER A 34 2.73 -17.65 -2.34
C SER A 34 2.63 -19.00 -3.03
N LYS A 35 1.87 -19.05 -4.13
CA LYS A 35 2.30 -19.82 -5.27
C LYS A 35 3.66 -19.22 -5.54
N ARG A 36 4.68 -19.81 -4.91
CA ARG A 36 6.05 -19.77 -5.39
C ARG A 36 5.85 -20.11 -6.84
N ALA A 37 5.79 -19.09 -7.69
CA ALA A 37 5.93 -19.28 -9.11
C ALA A 37 7.18 -20.16 -9.17
N PRO A 38 7.09 -21.40 -9.71
CA PRO A 38 8.22 -22.31 -9.73
C PRO A 38 9.38 -21.46 -10.18
N GLU A 39 10.39 -21.35 -9.31
CA GLU A 39 11.47 -20.40 -9.44
C GLU A 39 11.83 -20.35 -10.91
N VAL A 40 11.36 -19.31 -11.59
CA VAL A 40 11.72 -19.11 -12.98
C VAL A 40 13.14 -18.64 -12.77
N LYS A 41 14.06 -19.62 -12.65
CA LYS A 41 15.48 -19.43 -12.94
C LYS A 41 15.44 -18.46 -14.09
N PRO A 42 15.93 -17.21 -13.92
CA PRO A 42 15.79 -16.20 -14.95
C PRO A 42 16.29 -16.87 -16.21
N ALA A 43 15.35 -17.20 -17.11
CA ALA A 43 15.70 -17.65 -18.42
C ALA A 43 16.58 -16.49 -18.89
N PRO A 44 17.86 -16.74 -19.23
CA PRO A 44 18.72 -15.65 -19.66
C PRO A 44 17.91 -14.88 -20.69
N ALA A 45 17.85 -13.55 -20.57
CA ALA A 45 17.18 -12.66 -21.50
C ALA A 45 17.87 -12.72 -22.88
N ARG A 46 17.78 -13.91 -23.48
CA ARG A 46 18.37 -14.44 -24.69
C ARG A 46 17.21 -15.10 -25.44
N SER A 47 16.38 -14.28 -26.07
CA SER A 47 15.74 -14.74 -27.31
C SER A 47 15.29 -13.58 -28.18
N GLU A 48 14.77 -12.47 -27.62
CA GLU A 48 14.30 -11.37 -28.48
C GLU A 48 15.42 -10.48 -29.03
N ARG A 49 16.40 -10.08 -28.19
CA ARG A 49 17.54 -9.26 -28.67
C ARG A 49 18.47 -10.02 -29.60
N ASP A 50 18.64 -11.33 -29.38
CA ASP A 50 19.43 -12.19 -30.26
C ASP A 50 18.69 -12.46 -31.58
N GLY A 51 17.36 -12.59 -31.56
CA GLY A 51 16.55 -12.72 -32.77
C GLY A 51 16.71 -11.53 -33.70
N MET A 52 16.58 -10.30 -33.19
CA MET A 52 16.69 -9.09 -34.00
C MET A 52 18.11 -8.85 -34.54
N ARG A 53 19.15 -9.20 -33.76
CA ARG A 53 20.54 -9.15 -34.23
C ARG A 53 20.86 -10.22 -35.28
N ARG A 54 20.29 -11.42 -35.16
CA ARG A 54 20.44 -12.47 -36.18
C ARG A 54 19.71 -12.10 -37.47
N LEU A 55 18.53 -11.48 -37.37
CA LEU A 55 17.78 -11.00 -38.53
C LEU A 55 18.54 -9.89 -39.29
N GLY A 56 19.11 -8.92 -38.57
CA GLY A 56 19.92 -7.86 -39.16
C GLY A 56 21.19 -8.38 -39.85
N LYS A 57 21.89 -9.35 -39.24
CA LYS A 57 23.05 -10.01 -39.88
C LYS A 57 22.66 -10.82 -41.12
N GLY A 58 21.54 -11.52 -41.08
CA GLY A 58 21.02 -12.28 -42.22
C GLY A 58 20.69 -11.40 -43.42
N LEU A 59 20.07 -10.24 -43.18
CA LEU A 59 19.73 -9.28 -44.24
C LEU A 59 20.97 -8.66 -44.90
N LEU A 60 22.01 -8.36 -44.11
CA LEU A 60 23.29 -7.85 -44.64
C LEU A 60 24.03 -8.90 -45.48
N LEU A 61 24.01 -10.16 -45.06
CA LEU A 61 24.59 -11.28 -45.82
C LEU A 61 23.84 -11.49 -47.14
N ALA A 62 22.51 -11.48 -47.12
CA ALA A 62 21.69 -11.59 -48.33
C ALA A 62 21.96 -10.44 -49.31
N THR A 63 22.12 -9.21 -48.79
CA THR A 63 22.46 -8.04 -49.61
C THR A 63 23.84 -8.20 -50.28
N GLY A 64 24.84 -8.69 -49.54
CA GLY A 64 26.18 -8.95 -50.09
C GLY A 64 26.19 -10.03 -51.17
N VAL A 65 25.41 -11.11 -50.98
CA VAL A 65 25.26 -12.18 -51.99
C VAL A 65 24.58 -11.67 -53.25
N CYS A 66 23.52 -10.87 -53.13
CA CYS A 66 22.85 -10.25 -54.28
C CYS A 66 23.80 -9.33 -55.05
N ILE A 67 24.62 -8.52 -54.36
CA ILE A 67 25.62 -7.65 -55.00
C ILE A 67 26.70 -8.50 -55.70
N GLY A 68 27.19 -9.57 -55.07
CA GLY A 68 28.17 -10.48 -55.70
C GLY A 68 27.65 -11.17 -56.96
N ALA A 69 26.40 -11.65 -56.93
CA ALA A 69 25.74 -12.24 -58.10
C ALA A 69 25.55 -11.21 -59.24
N LEU A 70 25.28 -9.96 -58.89
CA LEU A 70 25.19 -8.81 -59.80
C LEU A 70 26.51 -8.53 -60.54
N TRP A 71 27.66 -8.77 -59.89
CA TRP A 71 28.98 -8.62 -60.47
C TRP A 71 29.38 -9.75 -61.43
N LEU A 72 28.76 -10.92 -61.31
CA LEU A 72 29.01 -12.09 -62.17
C LEU A 72 28.19 -12.09 -63.47
N LEU A 73 27.21 -11.18 -63.59
CA LEU A 73 26.39 -11.08 -64.80
C LEU A 73 27.11 -10.29 -65.92
N PRO A 74 27.10 -10.81 -67.17
CA PRO A 74 27.77 -10.17 -68.31
C PRO A 74 27.13 -8.80 -68.61
N LEU A 75 27.97 -7.83 -68.98
CA LEU A 75 27.57 -6.43 -69.14
C LEU A 75 26.47 -6.20 -70.20
N ASP A 76 26.35 -7.07 -71.20
CA ASP A 76 25.39 -6.93 -72.30
C ASP A 76 23.92 -7.18 -71.91
N GLN A 77 23.64 -7.69 -70.71
CA GLN A 77 22.28 -8.02 -70.24
C GLN A 77 21.79 -7.11 -69.10
N ARG A 78 22.36 -5.91 -68.96
CA ARG A 78 22.08 -4.96 -67.84
C ARG A 78 20.91 -3.98 -68.07
N SER A 79 19.95 -4.29 -68.93
CA SER A 79 18.76 -3.42 -69.09
C SER A 79 17.76 -3.60 -67.94
N GLY A 80 17.02 -2.53 -67.61
CA GLY A 80 15.81 -2.45 -66.76
C GLY A 80 15.82 -3.16 -65.39
N PHE A 81 15.94 -4.49 -65.42
CA PHE A 81 16.03 -5.39 -64.28
C PHE A 81 17.20 -5.06 -63.34
N PHE A 82 18.33 -4.59 -63.89
CA PHE A 82 19.51 -4.21 -63.09
C PHE A 82 19.22 -3.04 -62.15
N GLY A 83 18.47 -2.04 -62.61
CA GLY A 83 18.07 -0.88 -61.81
C GLY A 83 17.12 -1.27 -60.67
N LEU A 84 16.18 -2.17 -60.95
CA LEU A 84 15.23 -2.66 -59.94
C LEU A 84 15.93 -3.51 -58.87
N LEU A 85 16.89 -4.35 -59.26
CA LEU A 85 17.66 -5.19 -58.35
C LEU A 85 18.61 -4.36 -57.46
N LEU A 86 19.24 -3.32 -58.02
CA LEU A 86 20.05 -2.35 -57.25
C LEU A 86 19.21 -1.53 -56.27
N MET A 87 18.01 -1.12 -56.69
CA MET A 87 17.10 -0.39 -55.83
C MET A 87 16.65 -1.29 -54.67
N LEU A 88 16.22 -2.52 -54.95
CA LEU A 88 15.81 -3.48 -53.91
C LEU A 88 16.96 -3.80 -52.91
N SER A 89 18.18 -3.99 -53.40
CA SER A 89 19.35 -4.27 -52.55
C SER A 89 19.72 -3.06 -51.68
N PHE A 90 19.57 -1.85 -52.20
CA PHE A 90 19.78 -0.62 -51.42
C PHE A 90 18.77 -0.49 -50.27
N PHE A 91 17.48 -0.73 -50.50
CA PHE A 91 16.47 -0.68 -49.42
C PHE A 91 16.66 -1.79 -48.39
N MET A 92 17.05 -3.00 -48.81
CA MET A 92 17.40 -4.09 -47.88
C MET A 92 18.62 -3.73 -47.03
N GLY A 93 19.68 -3.19 -47.65
CA GLY A 93 20.89 -2.77 -46.96
C GLY A 93 20.64 -1.63 -45.96
N LEU A 94 19.86 -0.62 -46.38
CA LEU A 94 19.49 0.51 -45.52
C LEU A 94 18.64 0.04 -44.33
N GLY A 95 17.67 -0.84 -44.56
CA GLY A 95 16.84 -1.44 -43.50
C GLY A 95 17.65 -2.27 -42.52
N GLY A 96 18.59 -3.09 -43.01
CA GLY A 96 19.50 -3.88 -42.18
C GLY A 96 20.44 -3.02 -41.34
N ALA A 97 21.02 -1.98 -41.95
CA ALA A 97 21.88 -1.02 -41.26
C ALA A 97 21.12 -0.27 -40.15
N MET A 98 19.90 0.20 -40.43
CA MET A 98 19.05 0.86 -39.44
C MET A 98 18.72 -0.04 -38.25
N VAL A 99 18.44 -1.34 -38.45
CA VAL A 99 18.18 -2.29 -37.36
C VAL A 99 19.43 -2.52 -36.50
N VAL A 100 20.62 -2.61 -37.12
CA VAL A 100 21.89 -2.76 -36.40
C VAL A 100 22.23 -1.48 -35.62
N ILE A 101 22.08 -0.32 -36.24
CA ILE A 101 22.31 1.00 -35.63
C ILE A 101 21.33 1.24 -34.47
N ALA A 102 20.04 0.91 -34.63
CA ALA A 102 19.05 0.97 -33.55
C ALA A 102 19.38 -0.01 -32.41
N SER A 103 19.94 -1.19 -32.72
CA SER A 103 20.43 -2.13 -31.69
C SER A 103 21.68 -1.62 -30.96
N TRP A 104 22.48 -0.73 -31.56
CA TRP A 104 23.64 -0.11 -30.92
C TRP A 104 23.25 1.14 -30.12
N LEU A 105 22.37 2.00 -30.66
CA LEU A 105 21.86 3.21 -30.00
C LEU A 105 20.83 2.91 -28.89
N GLY A 106 20.13 1.78 -28.97
CA GLY A 106 19.22 1.29 -27.92
C GLY A 106 19.92 0.89 -26.60
N ALA A 107 21.24 1.02 -26.51
CA ALA A 107 21.97 0.92 -25.24
C ALA A 107 22.12 2.27 -24.51
N GLY A 108 21.76 3.40 -25.13
CA GLY A 108 21.92 4.74 -24.55
C GLY A 108 20.71 5.68 -24.67
N PHE A 109 19.62 5.27 -25.33
CA PHE A 109 18.39 6.05 -25.42
C PHE A 109 17.31 5.46 -24.50
N ASP A 110 17.46 5.69 -23.19
CA ASP A 110 16.34 5.67 -22.24
C ASP A 110 15.41 6.85 -22.56
N SER A 111 14.68 6.77 -23.67
CA SER A 111 13.59 7.70 -23.94
C SER A 111 12.41 7.35 -23.02
N PRO A 112 11.97 8.25 -22.13
CA PRO A 112 10.80 8.05 -21.27
C PRO A 112 9.45 8.12 -22.02
N MET A 113 9.45 7.95 -23.35
CA MET A 113 8.25 7.93 -24.20
C MET A 113 7.71 6.49 -24.33
N GLY A 114 7.09 5.99 -23.28
CA GLY A 114 6.41 4.68 -23.36
C GLY A 114 5.70 4.23 -22.09
N ALA A 115 6.03 4.80 -20.93
CA ALA A 115 5.51 4.34 -19.64
C ALA A 115 4.33 5.15 -19.10
N SER A 116 3.39 5.62 -19.94
CA SER A 116 2.22 6.38 -19.47
C SER A 116 0.85 5.78 -19.83
N PHE A 117 0.82 4.51 -20.22
CA PHE A 117 -0.42 3.86 -20.72
C PHE A 117 -1.00 2.72 -19.87
N TRP A 118 -0.56 2.54 -18.62
CA TRP A 118 -1.21 1.58 -17.71
C TRP A 118 -1.62 2.24 -16.39
N PRO A 119 -2.92 2.55 -16.21
CA PRO A 119 -3.44 3.05 -14.95
C PRO A 119 -3.65 1.89 -13.95
N ALA A 120 -3.05 2.03 -12.77
CA ALA A 120 -3.71 1.76 -11.49
C ALA A 120 -4.23 0.33 -11.17
N THR A 121 -3.48 -0.74 -11.46
CA THR A 121 -3.76 -2.07 -10.85
C THR A 121 -2.66 -2.60 -9.94
N ARG A 122 -1.41 -2.11 -10.02
CA ARG A 122 -0.30 -2.60 -9.18
C ARG A 122 -0.34 -2.20 -7.69
N SER A 123 -1.25 -1.31 -7.28
CA SER A 123 -1.31 -0.81 -5.90
C SER A 123 -2.40 -1.46 -5.02
N VAL A 124 -3.23 -2.37 -5.56
CA VAL A 124 -4.33 -2.98 -4.80
C VAL A 124 -3.88 -4.22 -4.01
N GLU A 125 -2.93 -5.01 -4.54
CA GLU A 125 -2.31 -6.14 -3.84
C GLU A 125 -1.62 -5.75 -2.51
N PRO A 126 -0.76 -4.71 -2.46
CA PRO A 126 -0.05 -4.36 -1.24
C PRO A 126 -1.00 -3.88 -0.13
N ASP A 127 -2.12 -3.23 -0.47
CA ASP A 127 -3.05 -2.69 0.53
C ASP A 127 -3.75 -3.80 1.34
N LYS A 128 -4.23 -4.86 0.67
CA LYS A 128 -4.85 -6.02 1.34
C LYS A 128 -3.89 -6.71 2.31
N GLU A 129 -2.64 -6.85 1.89
CA GLU A 129 -1.61 -7.44 2.73
C GLU A 129 -1.28 -6.55 3.93
N GLN A 130 -1.14 -5.23 3.73
CA GLN A 130 -0.91 -4.28 4.83
C GLN A 130 -2.06 -4.27 5.85
N ARG A 131 -3.32 -4.33 5.40
CA ARG A 131 -4.51 -4.42 6.28
C ARG A 131 -4.50 -5.68 7.15
N ARG A 132 -4.21 -6.83 6.53
CA ARG A 132 -4.09 -8.12 7.24
C ARG A 132 -2.92 -8.13 8.22
N LEU A 133 -1.76 -7.63 7.79
CA LEU A 133 -0.56 -7.51 8.63
C LEU A 133 -0.79 -6.56 9.80
N LEU A 134 -1.51 -5.45 9.60
CA LEU A 134 -1.85 -4.53 10.69
C LEU A 134 -2.61 -5.25 11.78
N LEU A 135 -3.72 -5.90 11.42
CA LEU A 135 -4.55 -6.63 12.38
C LEU A 135 -3.75 -7.72 13.09
N ALA A 136 -2.96 -8.52 12.36
CA ALA A 136 -2.12 -9.55 12.96
C ALA A 136 -1.12 -8.94 13.96
N THR A 137 -0.48 -7.82 13.60
CA THR A 137 0.48 -7.12 14.48
C THR A 137 -0.21 -6.55 15.72
N LEU A 138 -1.41 -5.98 15.58
CA LEU A 138 -2.18 -5.46 16.71
C LEU A 138 -2.57 -6.58 17.67
N LEU A 139 -3.11 -7.68 17.15
CA LEU A 139 -3.47 -8.85 17.96
C LEU A 139 -2.27 -9.45 18.68
N GLN A 140 -1.11 -9.53 18.03
CA GLN A 140 0.13 -9.99 18.67
C GLN A 140 0.58 -9.06 19.81
N ARG A 141 0.51 -7.73 19.61
CA ARG A 141 0.89 -6.75 20.64
C ARG A 141 -0.08 -6.75 21.81
N PHE A 142 -1.38 -6.86 21.53
CA PHE A 142 -2.41 -6.86 22.56
C PHE A 142 -2.60 -8.21 23.24
N ARG A 143 -1.97 -9.27 22.75
CA ARG A 143 -2.10 -10.62 23.31
C ARG A 143 -1.80 -10.68 24.82
N LEU A 144 -0.86 -9.87 25.31
CA LEU A 144 -0.50 -9.84 26.73
C LEU A 144 -1.56 -9.15 27.60
N ASP A 145 -2.28 -8.19 27.04
CA ASP A 145 -3.27 -7.37 27.78
C ASP A 145 -4.70 -7.92 27.64
N LEU A 146 -4.99 -8.55 26.49
CA LEU A 146 -6.26 -9.19 26.20
C LEU A 146 -6.43 -10.42 27.09
N LEU A 147 -7.67 -10.66 27.52
CA LEU A 147 -7.99 -11.87 28.27
C LEU A 147 -7.72 -13.10 27.38
N ASP A 148 -6.76 -13.95 27.74
CA ASP A 148 -6.29 -15.08 26.92
C ASP A 148 -7.42 -16.00 26.41
N ALA A 149 -8.46 -16.19 27.22
CA ALA A 149 -9.65 -17.00 26.87
C ALA A 149 -10.86 -16.17 26.42
N GLY A 150 -10.73 -14.84 26.38
CA GLY A 150 -11.80 -13.92 26.00
C GLY A 150 -12.00 -13.87 24.48
N PRO A 151 -13.25 -13.90 23.98
CA PRO A 151 -13.49 -13.74 22.56
C PRO A 151 -13.20 -12.28 22.14
N VAL A 152 -12.45 -12.12 21.05
CA VAL A 152 -12.33 -10.87 20.31
C VAL A 152 -13.31 -10.90 19.14
N GLU A 153 -13.97 -9.77 18.89
CA GLU A 153 -14.82 -9.58 17.72
C GLU A 153 -14.07 -8.72 16.71
N VAL A 154 -13.89 -9.27 15.52
CA VAL A 154 -13.09 -8.67 14.45
C VAL A 154 -13.92 -8.58 13.19
N THR A 155 -13.89 -7.41 12.58
CA THR A 155 -14.37 -7.16 11.22
C THR A 155 -13.20 -6.57 10.42
N LEU A 156 -12.84 -7.22 9.32
CA LEU A 156 -11.77 -6.85 8.41
C LEU A 156 -12.28 -6.88 6.97
N ASP A 157 -12.36 -5.74 6.32
CA ASP A 157 -12.72 -5.62 4.90
C ASP A 157 -11.47 -5.43 4.02
N LEU A 158 -11.22 -6.43 3.16
CA LEU A 158 -10.12 -6.43 2.19
C LEU A 158 -10.60 -6.08 0.77
N SER A 159 -11.83 -5.60 0.60
CA SER A 159 -12.30 -5.03 -0.67
C SER A 159 -11.62 -3.68 -0.95
N SER A 160 -11.65 -3.25 -2.22
CA SER A 160 -10.97 -2.01 -2.62
C SER A 160 -11.54 -0.79 -1.89
N PRO A 161 -10.70 0.17 -1.45
CA PRO A 161 -11.18 1.43 -0.88
C PRO A 161 -11.94 2.30 -1.89
N LEU A 162 -11.84 1.99 -3.18
CA LEU A 162 -12.54 2.67 -4.27
C LEU A 162 -13.80 1.92 -4.74
N ALA A 163 -14.29 0.95 -3.97
CA ALA A 163 -15.53 0.25 -4.30
C ALA A 163 -16.71 1.25 -4.35
N PHE A 164 -17.61 1.05 -5.31
CA PHE A 164 -18.74 1.97 -5.55
C PHE A 164 -19.60 2.18 -4.28
N GLY A 165 -19.84 1.12 -3.51
CA GLY A 165 -20.60 1.19 -2.25
C GLY A 165 -19.93 1.98 -1.13
N LYS A 166 -18.67 2.40 -1.29
CA LYS A 166 -17.90 3.22 -0.33
C LYS A 166 -17.79 4.69 -0.73
N SER A 167 -18.41 5.07 -1.85
CA SER A 167 -18.43 6.46 -2.30
C SER A 167 -19.34 7.30 -1.38
N VAL A 168 -18.78 8.34 -0.79
CA VAL A 168 -19.51 9.28 0.09
C VAL A 168 -19.99 10.49 -0.69
N HIS A 169 -19.18 10.95 -1.63
CA HIS A 169 -19.49 12.13 -2.42
C HIS A 169 -18.93 11.98 -3.83
N GLN A 170 -19.75 12.32 -4.81
CA GLN A 170 -19.35 12.44 -6.20
C GLN A 170 -19.90 13.76 -6.75
N GLY A 171 -19.02 14.58 -7.32
CA GLY A 171 -19.42 15.91 -7.79
C GLY A 171 -18.41 16.55 -8.72
N LYS A 172 -18.79 17.70 -9.30
CA LYS A 172 -17.86 18.55 -10.06
C LYS A 172 -17.01 19.38 -9.11
N HIS A 173 -15.73 19.52 -9.41
CA HIS A 173 -14.79 20.37 -8.67
C HIS A 173 -13.95 21.16 -9.68
N GLY A 174 -14.33 22.42 -9.92
CA GLY A 174 -13.83 23.20 -11.06
C GLY A 174 -14.10 22.48 -12.38
N ASP A 175 -13.09 22.38 -13.23
CA ASP A 175 -13.16 21.65 -14.52
C ASP A 175 -12.99 20.12 -14.38
N GLY A 176 -13.00 19.60 -13.15
CA GLY A 176 -12.77 18.18 -12.86
C GLY A 176 -13.97 17.50 -12.20
N THR A 177 -13.87 16.19 -12.09
CA THR A 177 -14.74 15.36 -11.24
C THR A 177 -13.98 15.00 -9.97
N ARG A 178 -14.66 15.13 -8.84
CA ARG A 178 -14.16 14.73 -7.52
C ARG A 178 -15.02 13.60 -6.99
N GLU A 179 -14.37 12.54 -6.56
CA GLU A 179 -14.97 11.40 -5.87
C GLU A 179 -14.27 11.26 -4.52
N ASP A 180 -15.04 11.32 -3.44
CA ASP A 180 -14.57 11.03 -2.09
C ASP A 180 -15.14 9.68 -1.63
N PHE A 181 -14.28 8.85 -1.05
CA PHE A 181 -14.61 7.52 -0.53
C PHE A 181 -14.28 7.46 0.96
N ALA A 182 -15.11 6.77 1.72
CA ALA A 182 -14.83 6.40 3.11
C ALA A 182 -14.95 4.88 3.25
N ASP A 183 -13.85 4.27 3.66
CA ASP A 183 -13.70 2.83 3.74
C ASP A 183 -13.48 2.40 5.20
N PRO A 184 -14.56 2.09 5.95
CA PRO A 184 -14.45 1.51 7.29
C PRO A 184 -14.05 0.04 7.17
N TRP A 185 -12.75 -0.21 7.20
CA TRP A 185 -12.22 -1.53 6.87
C TRP A 185 -11.78 -2.36 8.07
N LEU A 186 -11.61 -1.76 9.25
CA LEU A 186 -11.24 -2.47 10.46
C LEU A 186 -12.15 -2.09 11.62
N SER A 187 -12.66 -3.09 12.32
CA SER A 187 -13.18 -2.99 13.68
C SER A 187 -12.66 -4.18 14.50
N LEU A 188 -11.99 -3.89 15.61
CA LEU A 188 -11.48 -4.86 16.56
C LEU A 188 -12.06 -4.49 17.92
N GLN A 189 -12.84 -5.40 18.49
CA GLN A 189 -13.40 -5.27 19.82
C GLN A 189 -12.90 -6.42 20.69
N GLY A 190 -12.55 -6.09 21.93
CA GLY A 190 -12.01 -7.07 22.86
C GLY A 190 -12.19 -6.63 24.31
N ARG A 191 -11.75 -7.49 25.22
CA ARG A 191 -11.78 -7.20 26.64
C ARG A 191 -10.42 -7.52 27.25
N PHE A 192 -9.89 -6.55 27.98
CA PHE A 192 -8.66 -6.72 28.74
C PHE A 192 -8.91 -7.51 30.04
N ALA A 193 -7.84 -8.01 30.64
CA ALA A 193 -7.91 -8.79 31.89
C ALA A 193 -8.51 -8.00 33.07
N ASP A 194 -8.34 -6.67 33.08
CA ASP A 194 -8.97 -5.77 34.06
C ASP A 194 -10.50 -5.62 33.85
N GLY A 195 -11.03 -6.11 32.74
CA GLY A 195 -12.43 -6.03 32.37
C GLY A 195 -12.80 -4.79 31.54
N THR A 196 -11.83 -3.95 31.17
CA THR A 196 -11.97 -2.82 30.25
C THR A 196 -12.30 -3.32 28.85
N HIS A 197 -13.29 -2.71 28.19
CA HIS A 197 -13.60 -3.02 26.80
C HIS A 197 -12.77 -2.14 25.87
N LEU A 198 -12.06 -2.79 24.95
CA LEU A 198 -11.29 -2.17 23.88
C LEU A 198 -12.13 -2.13 22.61
N ASN A 199 -12.14 -0.99 21.92
CA ASN A 199 -12.60 -0.87 20.55
C ASN A 199 -11.55 -0.11 19.73
N VAL A 200 -11.03 -0.74 18.69
CA VAL A 200 -10.14 -0.14 17.70
C VAL A 200 -10.84 -0.17 16.35
N SER A 201 -10.95 0.98 15.69
CA SER A 201 -11.51 1.07 14.35
C SER A 201 -10.64 1.89 13.43
N MET A 202 -10.60 1.52 12.16
CA MET A 202 -9.84 2.24 11.13
C MET A 202 -10.70 2.50 9.90
N VAL A 203 -10.63 3.75 9.42
CA VAL A 203 -11.36 4.23 8.26
C VAL A 203 -10.39 4.91 7.31
N ASP A 204 -10.25 4.39 6.10
CA ASP A 204 -9.49 5.08 5.05
C ASP A 204 -10.39 6.08 4.33
N GLN A 205 -9.89 7.30 4.15
CA GLN A 205 -10.53 8.34 3.36
C GLN A 205 -9.70 8.54 2.09
N VAL A 206 -10.29 8.21 0.95
CA VAL A 206 -9.63 8.34 -0.36
C VAL A 206 -10.35 9.38 -1.19
N ARG A 207 -9.59 10.35 -1.70
CA ARG A 207 -10.08 11.37 -2.62
C ARG A 207 -9.46 11.15 -3.99
N MET A 208 -10.29 11.04 -5.02
CA MET A 208 -9.90 11.04 -6.41
C MET A 208 -10.37 12.32 -7.08
N LEU A 209 -9.43 13.06 -7.68
CA LEU A 209 -9.73 14.18 -8.56
C LEU A 209 -9.30 13.83 -9.98
N LYS A 210 -10.24 13.79 -10.92
CA LYS A 210 -9.99 13.52 -12.34
C LYS A 210 -10.31 14.78 -13.15
N ARG A 211 -9.36 15.25 -13.95
CA ARG A 211 -9.51 16.40 -14.85
C ARG A 211 -9.13 16.01 -16.27
N THR A 212 -9.93 16.44 -17.24
CA THR A 212 -9.58 16.34 -18.65
C THR A 212 -9.21 17.72 -19.15
N LYS A 213 -7.97 17.90 -19.59
CA LYS A 213 -7.49 19.13 -20.22
C LYS A 213 -7.47 18.92 -21.73
N ILE A 214 -8.27 19.71 -22.43
CA ILE A 214 -8.33 19.70 -23.90
C ILE A 214 -7.44 20.84 -24.40
N THR A 215 -6.45 20.53 -25.24
CA THR A 215 -5.67 21.51 -26.01
C THR A 215 -5.87 21.26 -27.51
N PRO A 216 -5.66 22.24 -28.41
CA PRO A 216 -6.03 22.14 -29.83
C PRO A 216 -5.44 20.94 -30.59
N ARG A 217 -4.38 20.31 -30.06
CA ARG A 217 -3.72 19.14 -30.66
C ARG A 217 -3.75 17.89 -29.77
N LYS A 218 -4.29 17.98 -28.53
CA LYS A 218 -4.15 16.90 -27.55
C LYS A 218 -5.21 16.93 -26.45
N VAL A 219 -5.76 15.77 -26.13
CA VAL A 219 -6.53 15.56 -24.88
C VAL A 219 -5.59 14.96 -23.83
N LYS A 220 -5.55 15.57 -22.64
CA LYS A 220 -4.75 15.09 -21.50
C LYS A 220 -5.66 14.80 -20.31
N HIS A 221 -5.70 13.54 -19.89
CA HIS A 221 -6.33 13.16 -18.62
C HIS A 221 -5.32 13.30 -17.48
N GLN A 222 -5.77 13.88 -16.37
CA GLN A 222 -5.00 14.04 -15.15
C GLN A 222 -5.81 13.49 -13.98
N SER A 223 -5.21 12.62 -13.18
CA SER A 223 -5.81 12.11 -11.95
C SER A 223 -4.90 12.39 -10.77
N LYS A 224 -5.46 12.91 -9.68
CA LYS A 224 -4.77 13.03 -8.39
C LYS A 224 -5.52 12.19 -7.37
N ARG A 225 -4.78 11.35 -6.65
CA ARG A 225 -5.29 10.56 -5.53
C ARG A 225 -4.66 11.09 -4.24
N THR A 226 -5.50 11.41 -3.26
CA THR A 226 -5.07 11.75 -1.90
C THR A 226 -5.67 10.73 -0.96
N GLU A 227 -4.86 10.21 -0.05
CA GLU A 227 -5.27 9.21 0.94
C GLU A 227 -4.97 9.75 2.33
N SER A 228 -5.87 9.47 3.25
CA SER A 228 -5.65 9.68 4.67
C SER A 228 -6.40 8.64 5.46
N SER A 229 -5.88 8.23 6.60
CA SER A 229 -6.51 7.19 7.43
C SER A 229 -6.84 7.73 8.79
N LEU A 230 -8.07 7.44 9.24
CA LEU A 230 -8.57 7.78 10.55
C LEU A 230 -8.52 6.54 11.43
N ILE A 231 -7.74 6.63 12.49
CA ILE A 231 -7.60 5.61 13.52
C ILE A 231 -8.35 6.09 14.74
N GLN A 232 -9.19 5.23 15.30
CA GLN A 232 -9.91 5.49 16.53
C GLN A 232 -9.66 4.34 17.50
N VAL A 233 -9.28 4.69 18.73
CA VAL A 233 -9.13 3.76 19.86
C VAL A 233 -10.04 4.27 20.96
N ALA A 234 -10.95 3.42 21.42
CA ALA A 234 -11.85 3.71 22.52
C ALA A 234 -11.72 2.64 23.61
N LEU A 235 -11.70 3.09 24.85
CA LEU A 235 -11.72 2.25 26.05
C LEU A 235 -13.00 2.54 26.83
N ARG A 236 -13.72 1.49 27.21
CA ARG A 236 -14.85 1.59 28.13
C ARG A 236 -14.49 0.92 29.45
N VAL A 237 -14.53 1.70 30.51
CA VAL A 237 -14.12 1.30 31.86
C VAL A 237 -15.30 1.31 32.82
N LYS A 238 -15.16 0.64 33.95
CA LYS A 238 -16.13 0.76 35.04
C LYS A 238 -15.87 2.08 35.79
N PRO A 239 -16.88 2.95 35.96
CA PRO A 239 -16.69 4.25 36.61
C PRO A 239 -16.25 4.10 38.07
N GLU A 240 -16.64 3.01 38.76
CA GLU A 240 -16.24 2.76 40.16
C GLU A 240 -14.72 2.67 40.34
N ARG A 241 -13.97 2.25 39.31
CA ARG A 241 -12.51 2.06 39.38
C ARG A 241 -11.72 3.31 39.02
N HIS A 242 -12.35 4.25 38.30
CA HIS A 242 -11.72 5.45 37.78
C HIS A 242 -12.57 6.68 38.11
N PRO A 243 -12.73 7.01 39.40
CA PRO A 243 -13.50 8.19 39.80
C PRO A 243 -12.83 9.46 39.27
N GLY A 244 -13.65 10.42 38.82
CA GLY A 244 -13.16 11.71 38.34
C GLY A 244 -12.50 11.68 36.95
N LEU A 245 -12.68 10.60 36.17
CA LEU A 245 -12.13 10.47 34.82
C LEU A 245 -12.54 11.64 33.90
N SER A 246 -13.81 12.07 33.96
CA SER A 246 -14.34 13.21 33.18
C SER A 246 -13.61 14.53 33.48
N ALA A 247 -13.19 14.76 34.73
CA ALA A 247 -12.44 15.96 35.12
C ALA A 247 -11.02 16.01 34.53
N MET A 248 -10.51 14.90 34.00
CA MET A 248 -9.15 14.82 33.45
C MET A 248 -9.05 15.32 32.01
N GLU A 249 -10.15 15.49 31.26
CA GLU A 249 -10.13 15.79 29.82
C GLU A 249 -9.15 16.92 29.44
N GLY A 250 -9.19 18.04 30.18
CA GLY A 250 -8.32 19.20 29.95
C GLY A 250 -6.84 18.92 30.18
N ARG A 251 -6.49 17.99 31.07
CA ARG A 251 -5.09 17.59 31.34
C ARG A 251 -4.61 16.52 30.36
N VAL A 252 -5.49 15.61 29.96
CA VAL A 252 -5.15 14.46 29.10
C VAL A 252 -4.60 14.90 27.76
N ARG A 253 -5.15 15.97 27.18
CA ARG A 253 -4.70 16.47 25.88
C ARG A 253 -3.20 16.80 25.83
N GLY A 254 -2.62 17.25 26.93
CA GLY A 254 -1.18 17.55 27.03
C GLY A 254 -0.30 16.32 27.28
N VAL A 255 -0.89 15.20 27.69
CA VAL A 255 -0.19 13.95 28.03
C VAL A 255 -0.19 12.96 26.86
N VAL A 256 -1.15 13.05 25.94
CA VAL A 256 -1.24 12.16 24.77
C VAL A 256 -0.01 12.33 23.88
N GLN A 257 0.77 11.25 23.77
CA GLN A 257 1.93 11.19 22.89
C GLN A 257 1.57 10.45 21.60
N LEU A 258 1.76 11.11 20.46
CA LEU A 258 1.54 10.53 19.14
C LEU A 258 2.87 10.46 18.37
N PRO A 259 3.08 9.42 17.54
CA PRO A 259 4.26 9.34 16.71
C PRO A 259 4.30 10.43 15.63
N PRO A 260 5.48 10.73 15.06
CA PRO A 260 5.60 11.69 13.96
C PRO A 260 4.72 11.28 12.77
N GLY A 261 4.04 12.26 12.16
CA GLY A 261 3.11 12.03 11.05
C GLY A 261 1.67 11.73 11.46
N ALA A 262 1.41 11.46 12.74
CA ALA A 262 0.08 11.33 13.30
C ALA A 262 -0.43 12.67 13.87
N THR A 263 -1.69 13.01 13.57
CA THR A 263 -2.31 14.25 14.07
C THR A 263 -3.54 13.93 14.91
N LEU A 264 -3.59 14.45 16.14
CA LEU A 264 -4.76 14.31 17.02
C LEU A 264 -5.95 15.07 16.42
N GLN A 265 -7.04 14.37 16.09
CA GLN A 265 -8.29 15.01 15.66
C GLN A 265 -9.26 15.21 16.81
N GLN A 266 -9.42 14.19 17.65
CA GLN A 266 -10.41 14.20 18.71
C GLN A 266 -9.93 13.39 19.89
N LEU A 267 -10.15 13.93 21.08
CA LEU A 267 -10.03 13.24 22.35
C LEU A 267 -11.35 13.50 23.07
N ARG A 268 -11.99 12.44 23.56
CA ARG A 268 -13.18 12.55 24.41
C ARG A 268 -12.93 11.75 25.67
N VAL A 269 -13.21 12.36 26.81
CA VAL A 269 -13.11 11.70 28.10
C VAL A 269 -14.44 11.89 28.82
N ALA A 270 -15.09 10.79 29.15
CA ALA A 270 -16.29 10.76 29.97
C ALA A 270 -16.04 9.85 31.19
N GLU A 271 -17.05 9.70 32.04
CA GLU A 271 -16.92 8.93 33.29
C GLU A 271 -16.65 7.44 33.06
N ASP A 272 -17.25 6.84 32.02
CA ASP A 272 -17.14 5.40 31.72
C ASP A 272 -16.39 5.11 30.41
N ARG A 273 -15.94 6.13 29.68
CA ARG A 273 -15.32 5.95 28.36
C ARG A 273 -14.25 6.98 28.04
N MET A 274 -13.25 6.54 27.30
CA MET A 274 -12.24 7.38 26.68
C MET A 274 -12.17 7.05 25.20
N GLU A 275 -12.07 8.06 24.35
CA GLU A 275 -11.97 7.90 22.90
C GLU A 275 -10.86 8.81 22.38
N LEU A 276 -9.96 8.23 21.58
CA LEU A 276 -8.87 8.92 20.93
C LEU A 276 -8.96 8.68 19.42
N ARG A 277 -9.04 9.76 18.64
CA ARG A 277 -9.10 9.72 17.18
C ARG A 277 -7.94 10.50 16.57
N VAL A 278 -7.23 9.83 15.66
CA VAL A 278 -6.00 10.32 15.05
C VAL A 278 -6.12 10.21 13.52
N LEU A 279 -5.59 11.22 12.83
CA LEU A 279 -5.48 11.27 11.38
C LEU A 279 -4.03 11.07 10.96
N LEU A 280 -3.83 10.07 10.09
CA LEU A 280 -2.65 9.89 9.26
C LEU A 280 -2.91 10.55 7.90
N LYS A 281 -2.18 11.62 7.57
CA LYS A 281 -2.39 12.41 6.34
C LYS A 281 -1.79 11.79 5.08
N GLU A 282 -0.96 10.77 5.27
CA GLU A 282 -0.22 10.07 4.21
C GLU A 282 -0.54 8.59 4.30
N GLY A 283 -0.28 7.84 3.22
CA GLY A 283 -0.43 6.40 3.22
C GLY A 283 0.45 5.74 4.28
N TRP A 284 -0.09 4.76 5.00
CA TRP A 284 0.54 4.11 6.14
C TRP A 284 1.11 2.74 5.76
N VAL A 285 1.86 2.14 6.68
CA VAL A 285 2.33 0.75 6.62
C VAL A 285 2.15 0.07 7.98
N ALA A 286 2.07 -1.26 7.99
CA ALA A 286 2.14 -2.05 9.21
C ALA A 286 3.53 -2.69 9.32
N GLN A 287 4.27 -2.36 10.39
CA GLN A 287 5.58 -2.95 10.65
C GLN A 287 5.53 -3.88 11.86
N ALA A 288 5.96 -5.12 11.66
CA ALA A 288 6.04 -6.11 12.74
C ALA A 288 7.14 -5.75 13.76
N ARG A 289 8.21 -5.08 13.32
CA ARG A 289 9.35 -4.66 14.17
C ARG A 289 9.40 -3.14 14.26
N ALA A 290 9.64 -2.61 15.46
CA ALA A 290 9.95 -1.20 15.64
C ALA A 290 11.22 -0.84 14.86
N PRO A 291 11.30 0.34 14.22
CA PRO A 291 12.50 0.76 13.51
C PRO A 291 13.68 0.86 14.49
N GLU A 292 14.77 0.15 14.21
CA GLU A 292 15.98 0.18 15.04
C GLU A 292 16.69 1.53 14.90
N PRO A 293 17.29 2.08 15.98
CA PRO A 293 18.07 3.32 15.90
C PRO A 293 19.23 3.24 14.90
N SER A 294 19.73 2.04 14.62
CA SER A 294 20.77 1.77 13.61
C SER A 294 20.32 2.08 12.18
N ASP A 295 19.01 2.14 11.92
CA ASP A 295 18.43 2.57 10.65
C ASP A 295 18.42 4.11 10.50
N LEU A 296 18.90 4.85 11.51
CA LEU A 296 19.00 6.31 11.53
C LEU A 296 20.45 6.81 11.34
N LEU A 297 21.39 5.93 10.98
CA LEU A 297 22.79 6.32 10.79
C LEU A 297 22.96 7.30 9.60
N PRO A 298 23.63 8.44 9.79
CA PRO A 298 23.85 9.46 8.77
C PRO A 298 25.03 9.05 7.89
N GLY A 299 24.82 8.21 6.88
CA GLY A 299 25.94 7.81 6.02
C GLY A 299 25.58 7.09 4.73
N LYS A 300 24.40 6.46 4.67
CA LYS A 300 23.85 6.00 3.38
C LYS A 300 22.71 6.93 3.03
N ALA A 301 22.92 7.75 2.00
CA ALA A 301 21.87 8.49 1.32
C ALA A 301 20.88 7.51 0.64
N GLN A 302 20.17 6.71 1.45
CA GLN A 302 18.85 6.27 1.09
C GLN A 302 18.04 7.55 0.93
N LYS A 303 17.71 7.88 -0.33
CA LYS A 303 16.75 8.93 -0.66
C LYS A 303 15.66 8.90 0.41
N ALA A 304 15.57 9.99 1.18
CA ALA A 304 14.51 10.25 2.14
C ALA A 304 13.18 10.42 1.40
N SER A 305 12.70 9.37 0.71
CA SER A 305 11.28 9.18 0.55
C SER A 305 10.75 9.08 1.97
N ALA A 306 10.02 10.11 2.41
CA ALA A 306 9.42 10.20 3.73
C ALA A 306 8.95 8.81 4.18
N ARG A 307 9.53 8.30 5.29
CA ARG A 307 9.12 7.00 5.83
C ARG A 307 7.63 7.09 6.12
N LYS A 308 6.84 6.26 5.45
CA LYS A 308 5.39 6.20 5.67
C LYS A 308 5.11 5.96 7.16
N PRO A 309 4.09 6.60 7.74
CA PRO A 309 3.73 6.39 9.14
C PRO A 309 3.37 4.91 9.39
N ASP A 310 3.83 4.37 10.52
CA ASP A 310 3.46 3.03 10.98
C ASP A 310 2.13 3.09 11.74
N ALA A 311 1.08 2.53 11.16
CA ALA A 311 -0.25 2.50 11.77
C ALA A 311 -0.27 1.61 13.02
N SER A 312 0.52 0.53 13.03
CA SER A 312 0.57 -0.39 14.18
C SER A 312 1.15 0.32 15.40
N HIS A 313 2.26 1.02 15.22
CA HIS A 313 2.90 1.81 16.27
C HIS A 313 2.01 2.97 16.74
N THR A 314 1.30 3.63 15.80
CA THR A 314 0.33 4.68 16.14
C THR A 314 -0.77 4.16 17.07
N VAL A 315 -1.39 3.03 16.74
CA VAL A 315 -2.42 2.41 17.58
C VAL A 315 -1.86 2.01 18.96
N THR A 316 -0.65 1.43 19.02
CA THR A 316 -0.02 1.06 20.30
C THR A 316 0.26 2.29 21.17
N MET A 317 0.76 3.38 20.59
CA MET A 317 1.02 4.64 21.31
C MET A 317 -0.28 5.30 21.78
N MET A 318 -1.34 5.25 20.96
CA MET A 318 -2.69 5.70 21.34
C MET A 318 -3.20 4.92 22.55
N LEU A 319 -3.11 3.59 22.52
CA LEU A 319 -3.55 2.73 23.62
C LEU A 319 -2.73 2.99 24.90
N SER A 320 -1.41 3.06 24.79
CA SER A 320 -0.51 3.37 25.92
C SER A 320 -0.85 4.71 26.56
N SER A 321 -1.07 5.75 25.73
CA SER A 321 -1.50 7.07 26.21
C SER A 321 -2.81 7.01 26.99
N LEU A 322 -3.79 6.22 26.52
CA LEU A 322 -5.05 6.05 27.24
C LEU A 322 -4.87 5.30 28.57
N HIS A 323 -4.05 4.24 28.60
CA HIS A 323 -3.76 3.52 29.85
C HIS A 323 -3.03 4.39 30.88
N GLN A 324 -2.09 5.24 30.46
CA GLN A 324 -1.42 6.19 31.37
C GLN A 324 -2.45 7.08 32.08
N VAL A 325 -3.44 7.57 31.35
CA VAL A 325 -4.53 8.38 31.92
C VAL A 325 -5.38 7.58 32.90
N LEU A 326 -5.77 6.34 32.54
CA LEU A 326 -6.55 5.47 33.42
C LEU A 326 -5.81 5.17 34.73
N ASN A 327 -4.51 4.90 34.65
CA ASN A 327 -3.65 4.67 35.80
C ASN A 327 -3.57 5.93 36.68
N HIS A 328 -3.40 7.11 36.08
CA HIS A 328 -3.43 8.37 36.84
C HIS A 328 -4.78 8.62 37.54
N SER A 329 -5.91 8.38 36.87
CA SER A 329 -7.25 8.49 37.47
C SER A 329 -7.41 7.56 38.68
N SER A 330 -7.06 6.29 38.52
CA SER A 330 -7.20 5.29 39.60
C SER A 330 -6.38 5.64 40.85
N SER A 331 -5.20 6.23 40.67
CA SER A 331 -4.33 6.63 41.78
C SER A 331 -4.87 7.81 42.60
N GLN A 332 -5.64 8.71 41.98
CA GLN A 332 -6.27 9.85 42.67
C GLN A 332 -7.54 9.45 43.44
N GLY A 333 -8.19 8.37 43.02
CA GLY A 333 -9.38 7.81 43.69
C GLY A 333 -9.13 7.06 45.00
N GLN A 334 -7.87 6.88 45.42
CA GLN A 334 -7.51 6.25 46.70
C GLN A 334 -7.00 7.28 47.73
N PRO A 335 -7.87 8.09 48.36
CA PRO A 335 -7.50 8.86 49.54
C PRO A 335 -7.44 7.91 50.74
N GLY A 336 -6.32 7.19 50.94
CA GLY A 336 -6.26 6.24 52.06
C GLY A 336 -4.96 5.45 52.30
N LYS A 337 -3.88 5.74 51.57
CA LYS A 337 -2.54 5.19 51.87
C LYS A 337 -1.46 6.28 51.86
N MET A 338 -1.76 7.42 52.49
CA MET A 338 -0.67 8.21 53.04
C MET A 338 -0.17 7.48 54.28
N ARG A 339 1.03 6.90 54.15
CA ARG A 339 1.86 6.43 55.27
C ARG A 339 1.87 7.50 56.36
N SER A 340 1.20 7.24 57.47
CA SER A 340 1.65 7.69 58.77
C SER A 340 2.94 6.93 59.06
N THR A 341 4.08 7.56 58.82
CA THR A 341 5.34 7.18 59.47
C THR A 341 5.62 8.18 60.59
N PRO A 342 6.02 7.70 61.78
CA PRO A 342 6.18 8.49 63.00
C PRO A 342 7.32 9.51 62.92
#